data_AF-A0A1W9MQ82-F1
#
_entry.id   AF-A0A1W9MQ82-F1
#
_cell.length_a   1.000
_cell.length_b   1.000
_cell.length_c   1.000
_cell.angle_alpha   90.00
_cell.angle_beta   90.00
_cell.angle_gamma   90.00
#
_symmetry.space_group_name_H-M   'P 1'
#
loop_
_entity.id
_entity.type
_entity.pdbx_description
1 polymer ?
#
loop_
_entity_poly.entity_id
_entity_poly.type
_entity_poly.pdbx_seq_one_letter_code
_entity_poly.pdbx_strand_id
1 'polypeptide(L)' 'MKKMILMAMAIAAMMLSGCSGNKAEELFDTAKLEELQNNPKHAGQLYQEIIEKYPESDYAEKAKQRLSELETKK' A
#
# COMPACT_ATOMS: atom_id res chain seq x y z
N MET A 1 -40.86 10.42 5.87
CA MET A 1 -40.24 10.27 4.52
C MET A 1 -39.01 11.14 4.34
N LYS A 2 -39.07 12.48 4.45
CA LYS A 2 -37.89 13.37 4.33
C LYS A 2 -36.74 13.04 5.31
N LYS A 3 -37.05 12.70 6.57
CA LYS A 3 -36.06 12.27 7.58
C LYS A 3 -35.41 10.92 7.26
N MET A 4 -36.13 10.01 6.58
CA MET A 4 -35.58 8.73 6.15
C MET A 4 -34.66 8.90 4.93
N ILE A 5 -35.01 9.82 4.03
CA ILE A 5 -34.15 10.19 2.89
C ILE A 5 -32.85 10.86 3.40
N LEU A 6 -32.96 11.75 4.40
CA LEU A 6 -31.79 12.39 5.02
C LEU A 6 -30.89 11.38 5.76
N MET A 7 -31.46 10.41 6.46
CA MET A 7 -30.69 9.32 7.09
C MET A 7 -30.00 8.42 6.05
N ALA A 8 -30.67 8.08 4.94
CA ALA A 8 -30.08 7.27 3.88
C ALA A 8 -28.91 7.99 3.17
N MET A 9 -29.01 9.31 2.95
CA MET A 9 -27.92 10.10 2.40
C MET A 9 -26.71 10.20 3.34
N ALA A 10 -26.94 10.29 4.66
CA ALA A 10 -25.87 10.32 5.65
C ALA A 10 -25.09 9.00 5.74
N ILE A 11 -25.78 7.86 5.57
CA ILE A 11 -25.16 6.52 5.57
C ILE A 11 -24.35 6.31 4.28
N ALA A 12 -24.84 6.78 3.14
CA ALA A 12 -24.12 6.71 1.87
C ALA A 12 -22.79 7.49 1.87
N ALA A 13 -22.71 8.59 2.62
CA ALA A 13 -21.49 9.40 2.73
C ALA A 13 -20.36 8.71 3.52
N MET A 14 -20.68 7.80 4.44
CA MET A 14 -19.68 7.09 5.26
C MET A 14 -18.97 5.94 4.53
N MET A 15 -19.50 5.50 3.38
CA MET A 15 -18.91 4.40 2.59
C MET A 15 -17.76 4.85 1.67
N LEU A 16 -17.50 6.15 1.57
CA LEU A 16 -16.48 6.72 0.67
C LEU A 16 -15.08 6.87 1.30
N SER A 17 -14.91 6.55 2.59
CA SER A 17 -13.63 6.67 3.31
C SER A 17 -12.77 5.39 3.26
N GLY A 18 -12.91 4.59 2.21
CA GLY A 18 -12.21 3.31 2.05
C GLY A 18 -10.88 3.41 1.33
N CYS A 19 -9.93 4.21 1.85
CA CYS A 19 -8.49 4.02 1.63
C CYS A 19 -7.78 4.53 2.89
N SER A 20 -7.13 3.63 3.64
CA SER A 20 -6.23 3.98 4.73
C SER A 20 -5.07 4.81 4.16
N GLY A 21 -4.96 6.08 4.55
CA GLY A 21 -4.07 7.07 3.89
C GLY A 21 -2.55 6.83 3.98
N ASN A 22 -2.08 5.62 4.29
CA ASN A 22 -0.66 5.30 4.37
C ASN A 22 -0.16 4.65 3.08
N LYS A 23 0.19 5.47 2.09
CA LYS A 23 0.54 4.97 0.75
C LYS A 23 1.80 4.10 0.73
N ALA A 24 2.76 4.38 1.61
CA ALA A 24 4.00 3.61 1.72
C ALA A 24 3.73 2.18 2.23
N GLU A 25 2.81 2.04 3.19
CA GLU A 25 2.35 0.75 3.70
C GLU A 25 1.64 -0.07 2.63
N GLU A 26 0.70 0.56 1.88
CA GLU A 26 0.00 -0.11 0.79
C GLU A 26 0.96 -0.65 -0.29
N LEU A 27 1.95 0.16 -0.67
CA LEU A 27 2.98 -0.26 -1.63
C LEU A 27 3.82 -1.41 -1.09
N PHE A 28 4.18 -1.36 0.19
CA PHE A 28 4.96 -2.41 0.85
C PHE A 28 4.22 -3.74 0.88
N ASP A 29 2.93 -3.72 1.23
CA ASP A 29 2.08 -4.90 1.24
C ASP A 29 1.87 -5.47 -0.16
N THR A 30 1.72 -4.60 -1.15
CA THR A 30 1.65 -5.01 -2.57
C THR A 30 2.96 -5.66 -3.01
N ALA A 31 4.11 -5.07 -2.66
CA ALA A 31 5.41 -5.65 -2.98
C ALA A 31 5.57 -7.05 -2.39
N LYS A 32 5.16 -7.26 -1.13
CA LYS A 32 5.16 -8.60 -0.50
C LYS A 32 4.24 -9.58 -1.21
N LEU A 33 3.08 -9.14 -1.68
CA LEU A 33 2.17 -10.00 -2.45
C LEU A 33 2.82 -10.46 -3.76
N GLU A 34 3.50 -9.56 -4.47
CA GLU A 34 4.24 -9.89 -5.71
C GLU A 34 5.35 -10.91 -5.45
N GLU A 35 6.06 -10.82 -4.30
CA GLU A 35 7.02 -11.85 -3.90
C GLU A 35 6.35 -13.22 -3.70
N LEU A 36 5.20 -13.27 -3.02
CA LEU A 36 4.42 -14.50 -2.82
C LEU A 36 3.90 -15.08 -4.14
N GLN A 37 3.64 -14.22 -5.13
CA GLN A 37 3.21 -14.60 -6.47
C GLN A 37 4.39 -14.95 -7.40
N ASN A 38 5.60 -15.10 -6.86
CA ASN A 38 6.82 -15.41 -7.61
C ASN A 38 7.13 -14.38 -8.70
N ASN A 39 6.84 -13.10 -8.43
CA ASN A 39 7.16 -11.95 -9.28
C ASN A 39 8.18 -11.01 -8.59
N PRO A 40 9.41 -11.50 -8.32
CA PRO A 40 10.41 -10.72 -7.57
C PRO A 40 10.85 -9.45 -8.30
N LYS A 41 10.71 -9.41 -9.64
CA LYS A 41 11.02 -8.22 -10.43
C LYS A 41 10.07 -7.07 -10.09
N HIS A 42 8.77 -7.31 -10.09
CA HIS A 42 7.79 -6.28 -9.78
C HIS A 42 7.83 -5.88 -8.30
N ALA A 43 8.01 -6.86 -7.40
CA ALA A 43 8.25 -6.59 -5.99
C ALA A 43 9.42 -5.62 -5.77
N GLY A 44 10.56 -5.84 -6.45
CA GLY A 44 11.71 -4.95 -6.38
C GLY A 44 11.41 -3.52 -6.84
N GLN A 45 10.61 -3.36 -7.90
CA GLN A 45 10.21 -2.03 -8.40
C GLN A 45 9.34 -1.29 -7.38
N LEU A 46 8.40 -1.99 -6.73
CA LEU A 46 7.55 -1.40 -5.70
C LEU A 46 8.35 -1.02 -4.45
N TYR A 47 9.32 -1.85 -4.03
CA TYR A 47 10.22 -1.49 -2.93
C TYR A 47 11.04 -0.25 -3.26
N GLN A 48 11.58 -0.17 -4.48
CA GLN A 48 12.31 1.02 -4.93
C GLN A 48 11.42 2.28 -4.93
N GLU A 49 10.16 2.16 -5.38
CA GLU A 49 9.20 3.26 -5.34
C GLU A 49 8.95 3.78 -3.92
N ILE A 50 8.90 2.90 -2.92
CA ILE A 50 8.74 3.30 -1.50
C ILE A 50 9.94 4.13 -1.04
N ILE A 51 11.14 3.69 -1.38
CA ILE A 51 12.40 4.35 -0.99
C ILE A 51 12.50 5.73 -1.63
N GLU A 52 12.10 5.85 -2.90
CA GLU A 52 12.18 7.11 -3.65
C GLU A 52 11.09 8.11 -3.26
N LYS A 53 9.84 7.65 -3.08
CA LYS A 53 8.68 8.53 -2.87
C LYS A 53 8.33 8.75 -1.40
N TYR A 54 8.69 7.83 -0.52
CA TYR A 54 8.36 7.88 0.92
C TYR A 54 9.58 7.66 1.81
N PRO A 55 10.71 8.37 1.58
CA PRO A 55 11.98 8.10 2.26
C PRO A 55 11.95 8.26 3.78
N GLU A 56 11.02 9.07 4.31
CA GLU A 56 10.85 9.31 5.75
C GLU A 56 9.88 8.32 6.42
N SER A 57 9.27 7.42 5.66
CA SER A 57 8.34 6.42 6.22
C SER A 57 9.09 5.25 6.86
N ASP A 58 8.51 4.65 7.91
CA ASP A 58 8.99 3.39 8.48
C ASP A 58 9.07 2.25 7.46
N TYR A 59 8.36 2.38 6.33
CA TYR A 59 8.34 1.42 5.25
C TYR A 59 9.53 1.57 4.28
N ALA A 60 10.20 2.72 4.23
CA ALA A 60 11.39 2.90 3.41
C ALA A 60 12.55 2.01 3.87
N GLU A 61 12.83 1.97 5.18
CA GLU A 61 13.89 1.10 5.71
C GLU A 61 13.55 -0.39 5.53
N LYS A 62 12.29 -0.77 5.74
CA LYS A 62 11.82 -2.15 5.46
C LYS A 62 11.98 -2.50 3.98
N ALA A 63 11.63 -1.57 3.07
CA ALA A 63 11.75 -1.76 1.64
C ALA A 63 13.22 -1.91 1.20
N LYS A 64 14.15 -1.11 1.76
CA LYS A 64 15.60 -1.26 1.51
C LYS A 64 16.09 -2.64 1.88
N GLN A 65 15.72 -3.13 3.07
CA GLN A 65 16.12 -4.46 3.53
C GLN A 65 15.61 -5.55 2.58
N ARG A 66 14.31 -5.52 2.25
CA ARG A 66 13.70 -6.51 1.35
C ARG A 66 14.30 -6.47 -0.06
N LEU A 67 14.54 -5.28 -0.60
CA LEU A 67 15.17 -5.13 -1.92
C LEU A 67 16.57 -5.76 -1.95
N SER A 68 17.39 -5.52 -0.93
CA SER A 68 18.71 -6.15 -0.80
C SER A 68 18.62 -7.68 -0.72
N GLU A 69 17.68 -8.20 0.08
CA GLU A 69 17.46 -9.65 0.19
C GLU A 69 17.03 -10.27 -1.16
N LEU A 70 16.23 -9.58 -1.97
CA LEU A 70 15.84 -10.03 -3.31
C LEU A 70 17.02 -10.04 -4.29
N GLU A 71 17.92 -9.06 -4.23
CA GLU A 71 19.08 -8.97 -5.11
C GLU A 71 20.10 -10.10 -4.84
N THR A 72 20.27 -10.48 -3.57
CA THR A 72 21.17 -11.59 -3.18
C THR A 72 20.65 -12.98 -3.53
N LYS A 73 19.35 -13.12 -3.84
CA LYS A 73 18.70 -14.40 -4.20
C LYS A 73 18.68 -14.69 -5.70
N LYS A 74 19.16 -13.77 -6.55
CA LYS A 74 19.30 -13.98 -8.00
C LYS A 74 20.44 -14.93 -8.31
#